data_AF-A0A813KQJ0-F1
#
_entry.id   AF-A0A813KQJ0-F1
#
_cell.length_a   1.000
_cell.length_b   1.000
_cell.length_c   1.000
_cell.angle_alpha   90.00
_cell.angle_beta   90.00
_cell.angle_gamma   90.00
#
_symmetry.space_group_name_H-M   'P 1'
#
loop_
_entity.id
_entity.type
_entity.pdbx_description
1 polymer ?
#
loop_
_entity_poly.entity_id
_entity_poly.type
_entity_poly.pdbx_seq_one_letter_code
_entity_poly.pdbx_strand_id
1 'polypeptide(L)'
;VSSTDPNIRYLGLETMARLATNVSMHEYLERYKNLILEKMHEPDISIRRQALNLLYALCRPENWQQIVDELLEILTASDKMLQEELVLKIAILAEKNAPNFRWYVDVVFKMLESAPDSVGDDVWYRVVQVVTGFEDPGSGKDAEKQTLQRHAASKAFQNLTGQRAPHDTLLRLGSYLIGEFGHLLPQNVGPRAKFEALQRHFPRASNETK
;
A
#
# COMPACT_ATOMS: atom_id res chain seq x y z
N VAL A 1 -4.70 14.25 -25.31
CA VAL A 1 -4.62 12.92 -24.64
C VAL A 1 -5.65 11.91 -25.14
N SER A 2 -6.75 12.32 -25.79
CA SER A 2 -7.74 11.40 -26.40
C SER A 2 -7.48 11.07 -27.88
N SER A 3 -6.25 11.30 -28.38
CA SER A 3 -5.89 11.02 -29.78
C SER A 3 -5.84 9.51 -30.05
N THR A 4 -6.12 9.10 -31.28
CA THR A 4 -5.91 7.69 -31.72
C THR A 4 -4.43 7.33 -31.82
N ASP A 5 -3.55 8.32 -32.03
CA ASP A 5 -2.10 8.13 -32.09
C ASP A 5 -1.48 8.01 -30.69
N PRO A 6 -0.84 6.87 -30.35
CA PRO A 6 -0.18 6.65 -29.06
C PRO A 6 0.89 7.71 -28.73
N ASN A 7 1.66 8.19 -29.71
CA ASN A 7 2.71 9.18 -29.49
C ASN A 7 2.11 10.53 -29.08
N ILE A 8 0.99 10.92 -29.70
CA ILE A 8 0.25 12.13 -29.33
C ILE A 8 -0.36 11.99 -27.94
N ARG A 9 -0.84 10.79 -27.57
CA ARG A 9 -1.34 10.54 -26.20
C ARG A 9 -0.21 10.70 -25.17
N TYR A 10 0.93 10.07 -25.43
CA TYR A 10 2.13 10.16 -24.59
C TYR A 10 2.58 11.61 -24.42
N LEU A 11 2.80 12.34 -25.52
CA LEU A 11 3.21 13.75 -25.49
C LEU A 11 2.20 14.64 -24.74
N GLY A 12 0.91 14.35 -24.90
CA GLY A 12 -0.15 15.03 -24.19
C GLY A 12 -0.05 14.85 -22.67
N LEU A 13 0.15 13.61 -22.21
CA LEU A 13 0.34 13.31 -20.78
C LEU A 13 1.64 13.91 -20.24
N GLU A 14 2.71 13.89 -21.02
CA GLU A 14 3.98 14.55 -20.68
C GLU A 14 3.81 16.05 -20.51
N THR A 15 3.12 16.70 -21.43
CA THR A 15 2.85 18.13 -21.36
C THR A 15 1.98 18.47 -20.14
N MET A 16 0.94 17.67 -19.87
CA MET A 16 0.12 17.83 -18.65
C MET A 16 0.95 17.67 -17.38
N ALA A 17 1.89 16.72 -17.32
CA ALA A 17 2.76 16.53 -16.16
C ALA A 17 3.68 17.72 -15.93
N ARG A 18 4.20 18.34 -17.00
CA ARG A 18 4.96 19.60 -16.90
C ARG A 18 4.09 20.74 -16.40
N LEU A 19 2.85 20.87 -16.88
CA LEU A 19 1.91 21.88 -16.42
C LEU A 19 1.52 21.68 -14.94
N ALA A 20 1.45 20.44 -14.48
CA ALA A 20 1.19 20.10 -13.08
C ALA A 20 2.29 20.59 -12.12
N THR A 21 3.47 21.01 -12.60
CA THR A 21 4.46 21.67 -11.74
C THR A 21 4.01 23.06 -11.27
N ASN A 22 3.05 23.67 -11.97
CA ASN A 22 2.47 24.95 -11.62
C ASN A 22 1.18 24.74 -10.80
N VAL A 23 1.18 25.18 -9.54
CA VAL A 23 0.05 25.06 -8.61
C VAL A 23 -1.26 25.61 -9.20
N SER A 24 -1.19 26.71 -9.96
CA SER A 24 -2.37 27.33 -10.57
C SER A 24 -3.06 26.46 -11.63
N MET A 25 -2.36 25.49 -12.21
CA MET A 25 -2.92 24.58 -13.23
C MET A 25 -3.65 23.38 -12.63
N HIS A 26 -3.48 23.10 -11.33
CA HIS A 26 -3.97 21.87 -10.72
C HIS A 26 -5.50 21.75 -10.77
N GLU A 27 -6.23 22.83 -10.49
CA GLU A 27 -7.70 22.81 -10.55
C GLU A 27 -8.22 22.48 -11.95
N TYR A 28 -7.53 22.97 -12.99
CA TYR A 28 -7.88 22.68 -14.38
C TYR A 28 -7.55 21.23 -14.76
N LEU A 29 -6.38 20.73 -14.34
CA LEU A 29 -5.93 19.37 -14.63
C LEU A 29 -6.76 18.32 -13.87
N GLU A 30 -7.27 18.64 -12.68
CA GLU A 30 -8.14 17.75 -11.91
C GLU A 30 -9.40 17.35 -12.68
N ARG A 31 -9.93 18.25 -13.53
CA ARG A 31 -11.10 17.97 -14.39
C ARG A 31 -10.86 16.81 -15.36
N TYR A 32 -9.60 16.50 -15.65
CA TYR A 32 -9.19 15.40 -16.51
C TYR A 32 -8.79 14.15 -15.72
N LYS A 33 -8.95 14.11 -14.39
CA LYS A 33 -8.56 12.97 -13.55
C LYS A 33 -9.10 11.63 -14.06
N ASN A 34 -10.40 11.54 -14.35
CA ASN A 34 -11.00 10.30 -14.85
C ASN A 34 -10.39 9.86 -16.18
N LEU A 35 -10.13 10.82 -17.07
CA LEU A 35 -9.46 10.55 -18.34
C LEU A 35 -8.01 10.06 -18.12
N ILE A 36 -7.30 10.59 -17.12
CA ILE A 36 -5.94 10.14 -16.78
C ILE A 36 -5.98 8.72 -16.18
N LEU A 37 -6.95 8.43 -15.30
CA LEU A 37 -7.17 7.09 -14.77
C LEU A 37 -7.46 6.08 -15.87
N GLU A 38 -8.28 6.42 -16.87
CA GLU A 38 -8.50 5.57 -18.05
C GLU A 38 -7.19 5.26 -18.80
N LYS A 39 -6.21 6.17 -18.80
CA LYS A 39 -4.89 5.94 -19.43
C LYS A 39 -4.04 4.93 -18.68
N MET A 40 -4.35 4.64 -17.41
CA MET A 40 -3.69 3.57 -16.65
C MET A 40 -4.02 2.17 -17.17
N HIS A 41 -5.04 2.02 -18.01
CA HIS A 41 -5.46 0.76 -18.62
C HIS A 41 -5.03 0.61 -20.09
N GLU A 42 -4.22 1.54 -20.62
CA GLU A 42 -3.73 1.44 -22.00
C GLU A 42 -2.76 0.26 -22.19
N PRO A 43 -2.73 -0.38 -23.36
CA PRO A 43 -1.82 -1.49 -23.62
C PRO A 43 -0.35 -1.07 -23.57
N ASP A 44 -0.05 0.18 -23.95
CA ASP A 44 1.30 0.73 -23.93
C ASP A 44 1.71 1.12 -22.50
N ILE A 45 2.72 0.40 -21.97
CA ILE A 45 3.27 0.66 -20.63
C ILE A 45 3.84 2.06 -20.48
N SER A 46 4.38 2.67 -21.54
CA SER A 46 4.94 4.02 -21.50
C SER A 46 3.85 5.06 -21.23
N ILE A 47 2.66 4.86 -21.81
CA ILE A 47 1.48 5.70 -21.55
C ILE A 47 0.99 5.50 -20.12
N ARG A 48 0.90 4.25 -19.65
CA ARG A 48 0.50 3.93 -18.26
C ARG A 48 1.44 4.57 -17.24
N ARG A 49 2.75 4.45 -17.43
CA ARG A 49 3.78 5.09 -16.59
C ARG A 49 3.63 6.61 -16.57
N GLN A 50 3.40 7.21 -17.73
CA GLN A 50 3.24 8.65 -17.82
C GLN A 50 1.96 9.14 -17.14
N ALA A 51 0.86 8.38 -17.27
CA ALA A 51 -0.38 8.65 -16.54
C ALA A 51 -0.19 8.55 -15.02
N LEU A 52 0.54 7.53 -14.56
CA LEU A 52 0.89 7.35 -13.15
C LEU A 52 1.72 8.53 -12.60
N ASN A 53 2.72 8.98 -13.38
CA ASN A 53 3.53 10.14 -13.02
C ASN A 53 2.69 11.41 -12.91
N LEU A 54 1.73 11.60 -13.82
CA LEU A 54 0.81 12.73 -13.77
C LEU A 54 -0.13 12.64 -12.57
N LEU A 55 -0.74 11.48 -12.27
CA LEU A 55 -1.58 11.30 -11.08
C LEU A 55 -0.83 11.62 -9.80
N TYR A 56 0.41 11.13 -9.69
CA TYR A 56 1.28 11.44 -8.55
C TYR A 56 1.58 12.94 -8.45
N ALA A 57 1.88 13.61 -9.56
CA ALA A 57 2.15 15.05 -9.58
C ALA A 57 0.92 15.90 -9.22
N LEU A 58 -0.29 15.43 -9.52
CA LEU A 58 -1.55 16.11 -9.19
C LEU A 58 -2.01 15.87 -7.75
N CYS A 59 -1.28 15.05 -6.98
CA CYS A 59 -1.62 14.75 -5.59
C CYS A 59 -1.45 15.97 -4.68
N ARG A 60 -2.49 16.29 -3.92
CA ARG A 60 -2.60 17.43 -3.02
C ARG A 60 -3.19 17.01 -1.66
N PRO A 61 -3.06 17.83 -0.62
CA PRO A 61 -3.64 17.55 0.70
C PRO A 61 -5.15 17.27 0.68
N GLU A 62 -5.88 17.75 -0.32
CA GLU A 62 -7.33 17.60 -0.43
C GLU A 62 -7.75 16.30 -1.14
N ASN A 63 -6.89 15.68 -1.97
CA ASN A 63 -7.26 14.54 -2.82
C ASN A 63 -6.35 13.31 -2.69
N TRP A 64 -5.29 13.36 -1.87
CA TRP A 64 -4.32 12.27 -1.73
C TRP A 64 -4.97 10.92 -1.39
N GLN A 65 -5.97 10.92 -0.52
CA GLN A 65 -6.62 9.68 -0.07
C GLN A 65 -7.31 8.98 -1.24
N GLN A 66 -8.06 9.75 -2.03
CA GLN A 66 -8.70 9.22 -3.23
C GLN A 66 -7.67 8.71 -4.23
N ILE A 67 -6.57 9.43 -4.45
CA ILE A 67 -5.52 8.97 -5.37
C ILE A 67 -4.91 7.65 -4.88
N VAL A 68 -4.59 7.52 -3.59
CA VAL A 68 -4.04 6.28 -3.04
C VAL A 68 -5.02 5.11 -3.21
N ASP A 69 -6.31 5.32 -2.94
CA ASP A 69 -7.33 4.27 -3.11
C ASP A 69 -7.44 3.80 -4.57
N GLU A 70 -7.43 4.72 -5.54
CA GLU A 70 -7.44 4.40 -6.98
C GLU A 70 -6.17 3.66 -7.41
N LEU A 71 -4.99 4.08 -6.92
CA LEU A 71 -3.72 3.40 -7.23
C LEU A 71 -3.68 1.98 -6.65
N LEU A 72 -4.24 1.78 -5.45
CA LEU A 72 -4.38 0.45 -4.84
C LEU A 72 -5.31 -0.44 -5.64
N GLU A 73 -6.40 0.10 -6.19
CA GLU A 73 -7.30 -0.65 -7.07
C GLU A 73 -6.58 -1.07 -8.36
N ILE A 74 -5.90 -0.13 -9.02
CA ILE A 74 -5.11 -0.40 -10.23
C ILE A 74 -4.01 -1.46 -9.97
N LEU A 75 -3.38 -1.43 -8.80
CA LEU A 75 -2.33 -2.36 -8.41
C LEU A 75 -2.77 -3.83 -8.51
N THR A 76 -4.03 -4.14 -8.15
CA THR A 76 -4.56 -5.51 -8.14
C THR A 76 -4.61 -6.16 -9.52
N ALA A 77 -4.74 -5.37 -10.58
CA ALA A 77 -4.86 -5.84 -11.97
C ALA A 77 -3.62 -5.54 -12.82
N SER A 78 -2.57 -4.98 -12.23
CA SER A 78 -1.37 -4.53 -12.94
C SER A 78 -0.36 -5.65 -13.17
N ASP A 79 0.40 -5.53 -14.25
CA ASP A 79 1.57 -6.38 -14.50
C ASP A 79 2.75 -6.02 -13.59
N LYS A 80 3.72 -6.93 -13.45
CA LYS A 80 4.86 -6.77 -12.54
C LYS A 80 5.66 -5.48 -12.79
N MET A 81 5.83 -5.08 -14.05
CA MET A 81 6.60 -3.88 -14.39
C MET A 81 5.92 -2.60 -13.89
N LEU A 82 4.59 -2.51 -13.97
CA LEU A 82 3.85 -1.38 -13.43
C LEU A 82 3.66 -1.48 -11.90
N GLN A 83 3.52 -2.68 -11.36
CA GLN A 83 3.36 -2.91 -9.91
C GLN A 83 4.51 -2.33 -9.09
N GLU A 84 5.77 -2.49 -9.52
CA GLU A 84 6.94 -1.92 -8.83
C GLU A 84 6.85 -0.39 -8.70
N GLU A 85 6.45 0.30 -9.77
CA GLU A 85 6.30 1.76 -9.77
C GLU A 85 5.07 2.23 -8.98
N LEU A 86 3.97 1.47 -9.03
CA LEU A 86 2.77 1.74 -8.23
C LEU A 86 3.08 1.61 -6.74
N VAL A 87 3.66 0.49 -6.31
CA VAL A 87 4.01 0.23 -4.92
C VAL A 87 4.92 1.34 -4.38
N LEU A 88 5.95 1.74 -5.12
CA LEU A 88 6.85 2.81 -4.71
C LEU A 88 6.09 4.14 -4.49
N LYS A 89 5.25 4.54 -5.45
CA LYS A 89 4.48 5.80 -5.34
C LYS A 89 3.44 5.75 -4.23
N ILE A 90 2.74 4.63 -4.07
CA ILE A 90 1.78 4.43 -2.99
C ILE A 90 2.48 4.51 -1.64
N ALA A 91 3.64 3.85 -1.48
CA ALA A 91 4.44 3.91 -0.26
C ALA A 91 4.86 5.36 0.08
N ILE A 92 5.41 6.10 -0.90
CA ILE A 92 5.79 7.52 -0.70
C ILE A 92 4.59 8.38 -0.31
N LEU A 93 3.44 8.21 -0.99
CA LEU A 93 2.22 8.95 -0.69
C LEU A 93 1.69 8.61 0.70
N ALA A 94 1.77 7.34 1.11
CA ALA A 94 1.33 6.88 2.41
C ALA A 94 2.22 7.45 3.53
N GLU A 95 3.55 7.41 3.38
CA GLU A 95 4.49 8.00 4.34
C GLU A 95 4.24 9.50 4.54
N LYS A 96 3.98 10.22 3.45
CA LYS A 96 3.85 11.69 3.50
C LYS A 96 2.49 12.16 4.02
N ASN A 97 1.41 11.47 3.65
CA ASN A 97 0.05 11.99 3.82
C ASN A 97 -0.81 11.17 4.79
N ALA A 98 -0.32 10.06 5.35
CA ALA A 98 -1.10 9.25 6.27
C ALA A 98 -1.67 10.09 7.43
N PRO A 99 -2.99 10.05 7.68
CA PRO A 99 -3.61 10.85 8.74
C PRO A 99 -3.30 10.25 10.12
N ASN A 100 -2.95 8.97 10.16
CA ASN A 100 -2.50 8.23 11.33
C ASN A 100 -1.86 6.91 10.88
N PHE A 101 -1.13 6.27 11.79
CA PHE A 101 -0.48 4.99 11.54
C PHE A 101 -1.44 3.83 11.29
N ARG A 102 -2.68 3.92 11.78
CA ARG A 102 -3.70 2.88 11.52
C ARG A 102 -4.00 2.77 10.03
N TRP A 103 -4.24 3.92 9.38
CA TRP A 103 -4.48 3.99 7.95
C TRP A 103 -3.24 3.57 7.15
N TYR A 104 -2.04 3.98 7.57
CA TYR A 104 -0.78 3.57 6.95
C TYR A 104 -0.64 2.02 6.94
N VAL A 105 -0.87 1.38 8.09
CA VAL A 105 -0.84 -0.08 8.20
C VAL A 105 -1.84 -0.73 7.23
N ASP A 106 -3.06 -0.20 7.12
CA ASP A 106 -4.06 -0.72 6.18
C ASP A 106 -3.59 -0.66 4.72
N VAL A 107 -2.92 0.42 4.32
CA VAL A 107 -2.36 0.57 2.97
C VAL A 107 -1.26 -0.44 2.72
N VAL A 108 -0.32 -0.63 3.66
CA VAL A 108 0.78 -1.59 3.48
C VAL A 108 0.24 -3.02 3.40
N PHE A 109 -0.74 -3.39 4.23
CA PHE A 109 -1.38 -4.70 4.11
C PHE A 109 -2.03 -4.89 2.73
N LYS A 110 -2.77 -3.89 2.22
CA LYS A 110 -3.34 -3.96 0.86
C LYS A 110 -2.28 -4.12 -0.23
N MET A 111 -1.13 -3.44 -0.11
CA MET A 111 -0.01 -3.61 -1.05
C MET A 111 0.56 -5.03 -1.00
N LEU A 112 0.80 -5.58 0.20
CA LEU A 112 1.28 -6.96 0.39
C LEU A 112 0.27 -8.01 -0.07
N GLU A 113 -1.03 -7.73 0.04
CA GLU A 113 -2.10 -8.59 -0.47
C GLU A 113 -2.16 -8.60 -2.00
N SER A 114 -1.85 -7.46 -2.64
CA SER A 114 -2.07 -7.25 -4.09
C SER A 114 -0.84 -7.50 -4.95
N ALA A 115 0.34 -7.07 -4.50
CA ALA A 115 1.59 -7.15 -5.25
C ALA A 115 2.79 -7.46 -4.33
N PRO A 116 2.76 -8.58 -3.59
CA PRO A 116 3.77 -8.87 -2.57
C PRO A 116 5.21 -8.94 -3.11
N ASP A 117 5.41 -9.46 -4.32
CA ASP A 117 6.73 -9.56 -4.96
C ASP A 117 7.34 -8.19 -5.32
N SER A 118 6.49 -7.15 -5.41
CA SER A 118 6.90 -5.78 -5.74
C SER A 118 7.08 -4.91 -4.49
N VAL A 119 6.69 -5.40 -3.30
CA VAL A 119 6.89 -4.69 -2.03
C VAL A 119 8.28 -4.99 -1.49
N GLY A 120 9.11 -3.94 -1.41
CA GLY A 120 10.44 -4.02 -0.81
C GLY A 120 10.39 -4.36 0.68
N ASP A 121 11.47 -4.97 1.17
CA ASP A 121 11.56 -5.38 2.58
C ASP A 121 11.51 -4.19 3.56
N ASP A 122 12.02 -3.05 3.12
CA ASP A 122 11.98 -1.78 3.84
C ASP A 122 10.56 -1.37 4.25
N VAL A 123 9.55 -1.66 3.43
CA VAL A 123 8.15 -1.29 3.70
C VAL A 123 7.58 -2.07 4.88
N TRP A 124 7.82 -3.38 4.97
CA TRP A 124 7.29 -4.16 6.09
C TRP A 124 8.14 -4.01 7.35
N TYR A 125 9.46 -3.79 7.23
CA TYR A 125 10.30 -3.36 8.35
C TYR A 125 9.79 -2.06 8.95
N ARG A 126 9.37 -1.11 8.11
CA ARG A 126 8.79 0.15 8.54
C ARG A 126 7.50 -0.06 9.33
N VAL A 127 6.61 -0.94 8.88
CA VAL A 127 5.40 -1.32 9.65
C VAL A 127 5.76 -1.84 11.03
N VAL A 128 6.76 -2.73 11.12
CA VAL A 128 7.22 -3.26 12.42
C VAL A 128 7.68 -2.11 13.32
N GLN A 129 8.50 -1.19 12.82
CA GLN A 129 9.01 -0.05 13.60
C GLN A 129 7.90 0.86 14.13
N VAL A 130 6.93 1.18 13.27
CA VAL A 130 5.79 2.04 13.60
C VAL A 130 4.90 1.38 14.67
N VAL A 131 4.64 0.08 14.55
CA VAL A 131 3.73 -0.64 15.47
C VAL A 131 4.39 -0.94 16.83
N THR A 132 5.68 -1.26 16.86
CA THR A 132 6.43 -1.43 18.12
C THR A 132 6.66 -0.10 18.83
N GLY A 133 6.63 1.00 18.07
CA GLY A 133 6.83 2.36 18.57
C GLY A 133 8.28 2.65 18.89
N PHE A 134 9.21 2.18 18.05
CA PHE A 134 10.63 2.60 18.13
C PHE A 134 10.82 4.11 17.89
N GLU A 135 9.81 4.80 17.35
CA GLU A 135 9.92 6.21 16.97
C GLU A 135 9.52 7.23 18.03
N ASP A 136 8.92 6.83 19.15
CA ASP A 136 8.46 7.82 20.15
C ASP A 136 8.53 7.32 21.60
N PRO A 137 9.76 7.24 22.17
CA PRO A 137 9.98 6.99 23.59
C PRO A 137 9.67 8.26 24.40
N GLY A 138 8.42 8.72 24.44
CA GLY A 138 8.07 9.92 25.21
C GLY A 138 6.65 10.45 25.07
N SER A 139 5.91 10.14 24.01
CA SER A 139 4.50 10.52 23.94
C SER A 139 3.66 9.62 24.84
N GLY A 140 3.16 10.15 25.95
CA GLY A 140 2.28 9.47 26.91
C GLY A 140 0.91 9.07 26.34
N LYS A 141 0.89 8.32 25.22
CA LYS A 141 -0.27 7.89 24.43
C LYS A 141 -0.34 6.36 24.34
N ASP A 142 -0.12 5.68 25.47
CA ASP A 142 -0.11 4.21 25.54
C ASP A 142 -1.38 3.57 24.98
N ALA A 143 -2.54 4.24 25.14
CA ALA A 143 -3.82 3.77 24.63
C ALA A 143 -3.93 3.82 23.09
N GLU A 144 -3.40 4.85 22.45
CA GLU A 144 -3.39 4.98 20.98
C GLU A 144 -2.43 3.95 20.37
N LYS A 145 -1.26 3.78 21.00
CA LYS A 145 -0.27 2.76 20.65
C LYS A 145 -0.84 1.35 20.75
N GLN A 146 -1.49 1.01 21.87
CA GLN A 146 -2.12 -0.30 22.04
C GLN A 146 -3.24 -0.55 21.03
N THR A 147 -4.00 0.50 20.67
CA THR A 147 -5.06 0.41 19.65
C THR A 147 -4.48 0.12 18.26
N LEU A 148 -3.36 0.75 17.90
CA LEU A 148 -2.63 0.46 16.67
C LEU A 148 -2.07 -0.97 16.66
N GLN A 149 -1.44 -1.40 17.75
CA GLN A 149 -0.89 -2.76 17.89
C GLN A 149 -1.97 -3.83 17.77
N ARG A 150 -3.11 -3.64 18.45
CA ARG A 150 -4.29 -4.49 18.32
C ARG A 150 -4.78 -4.55 16.88
N HIS A 151 -4.82 -3.42 16.18
CA HIS A 151 -5.24 -3.34 14.79
C HIS A 151 -4.33 -4.14 13.87
N ALA A 152 -3.01 -3.89 13.95
CA ALA A 152 -2.02 -4.57 13.13
C ALA A 152 -2.04 -6.09 13.36
N ALA A 153 -2.13 -6.53 14.62
CA ALA A 153 -2.29 -7.95 14.97
C ALA A 153 -3.59 -8.54 14.41
N SER A 154 -4.70 -7.81 14.49
CA SER A 154 -6.00 -8.27 13.97
C SER A 154 -5.97 -8.40 12.45
N LYS A 155 -5.37 -7.43 11.75
CA LYS A 155 -5.16 -7.46 10.30
C LYS A 155 -4.27 -8.62 9.87
N ALA A 156 -3.15 -8.83 10.56
CA ALA A 156 -2.28 -9.99 10.36
C ALA A 156 -3.03 -11.30 10.52
N PHE A 157 -3.77 -11.46 11.64
CA PHE A 157 -4.54 -12.67 11.91
C PHE A 157 -5.63 -12.92 10.86
N GLN A 158 -6.38 -11.89 10.47
CA GLN A 158 -7.40 -11.98 9.41
C GLN A 158 -6.79 -12.39 8.07
N ASN A 159 -5.68 -11.78 7.67
CA ASN A 159 -4.99 -12.13 6.42
C ASN A 159 -4.47 -13.56 6.42
N LEU A 160 -3.78 -13.94 7.51
CA LEU A 160 -3.22 -15.28 7.62
C LEU A 160 -4.27 -16.36 7.76
N THR A 161 -5.47 -16.06 8.27
CA THR A 161 -6.60 -17.01 8.35
C THR A 161 -7.49 -17.02 7.10
N GLY A 162 -7.64 -15.90 6.41
CA GLY A 162 -8.44 -15.77 5.20
C GLY A 162 -7.74 -16.27 3.94
N GLN A 163 -6.41 -16.13 3.83
CA GLN A 163 -5.67 -16.54 2.64
C GLN A 163 -5.25 -18.02 2.70
N ARG A 164 -5.48 -18.74 1.59
CA ARG A 164 -5.06 -20.15 1.44
C ARG A 164 -3.54 -20.31 1.31
N ALA A 165 -2.88 -19.33 0.71
CA ALA A 165 -1.45 -19.35 0.43
C ALA A 165 -0.90 -17.91 0.45
N PRO A 166 -0.75 -17.31 1.64
CA PRO A 166 -0.16 -15.97 1.76
C PRO A 166 1.29 -15.96 1.28
N HIS A 167 1.73 -14.83 0.76
CA HIS A 167 3.13 -14.62 0.38
C HIS A 167 4.05 -14.66 1.59
N ASP A 168 5.33 -15.01 1.37
CA ASP A 168 6.32 -15.17 2.44
C ASP A 168 6.52 -13.87 3.24
N THR A 169 6.55 -12.71 2.59
CA THR A 169 6.62 -11.39 3.25
C THR A 169 5.44 -11.15 4.21
N LEU A 170 4.23 -11.50 3.79
CA LEU A 170 3.02 -11.38 4.61
C LEU A 170 3.05 -12.38 5.79
N LEU A 171 3.63 -13.57 5.57
CA LEU A 171 3.87 -14.54 6.63
C LEU A 171 4.88 -14.02 7.66
N ARG A 172 6.00 -13.43 7.24
CA ARG A 172 7.00 -12.84 8.15
C ARG A 172 6.37 -11.73 9.00
N LEU A 173 5.78 -10.73 8.35
CA LEU A 173 5.13 -9.61 9.02
C LEU A 173 4.00 -10.09 9.95
N GLY A 174 3.14 -10.98 9.45
CA GLY A 174 2.00 -11.47 10.21
C GLY A 174 2.41 -12.33 11.40
N SER A 175 3.43 -13.18 11.26
CA SER A 175 3.98 -13.99 12.36
C SER A 175 4.59 -13.12 13.44
N TYR A 176 5.35 -12.10 13.06
CA TYR A 176 5.91 -11.12 14.01
C TYR A 176 4.80 -10.40 14.79
N LEU A 177 3.82 -9.84 14.08
CA LEU A 177 2.72 -9.08 14.71
C LEU A 177 1.84 -9.94 15.62
N ILE A 178 1.57 -11.19 15.25
CA ILE A 178 0.82 -12.13 16.10
C ILE A 178 1.68 -12.59 17.28
N GLY A 179 2.98 -12.80 17.09
CA GLY A 179 3.90 -13.19 18.16
C GLY A 179 3.98 -12.14 19.26
N GLU A 180 4.23 -10.89 18.88
CA GLU A 180 4.39 -9.77 19.82
C GLU A 180 3.05 -9.29 20.39
N PHE A 181 2.08 -9.02 19.51
CA PHE A 181 0.84 -8.32 19.87
C PHE A 181 -0.38 -9.22 19.90
N GLY A 182 -0.21 -10.54 19.73
CA GLY A 182 -1.31 -11.50 19.75
C GLY A 182 -2.10 -11.48 21.04
N HIS A 183 -1.51 -11.09 22.18
CA HIS A 183 -2.21 -10.95 23.46
C HIS A 183 -3.28 -9.84 23.44
N LEU A 184 -3.22 -8.90 22.50
CA LEU A 184 -4.19 -7.81 22.33
C LEU A 184 -5.38 -8.19 21.43
N LEU A 185 -5.32 -9.33 20.75
CA LEU A 185 -6.42 -9.85 19.93
C LEU A 185 -7.69 -10.09 20.78
N PRO A 186 -8.88 -10.09 20.17
CA PRO A 186 -10.12 -10.29 20.91
C PRO A 186 -10.13 -11.66 21.61
N GLN A 187 -10.82 -11.77 22.75
CA GLN A 187 -10.77 -12.95 23.63
C GLN A 187 -11.23 -14.26 22.97
N ASN A 188 -12.04 -14.20 21.90
CA ASN A 188 -12.43 -15.36 21.12
C ASN A 188 -11.27 -15.97 20.30
N VAL A 189 -10.20 -15.22 20.07
CA VAL A 189 -8.97 -15.72 19.44
C VAL A 189 -8.04 -16.26 20.51
N GLY A 190 -8.27 -17.51 20.90
CA GLY A 190 -7.44 -18.22 21.87
C GLY A 190 -6.02 -18.53 21.35
N PRO A 191 -5.07 -18.91 22.23
CA PRO A 191 -3.69 -19.25 21.83
C PRO A 191 -3.62 -20.33 20.76
N ARG A 192 -4.51 -21.33 20.84
CA ARG A 192 -4.61 -22.41 19.85
C ARG A 192 -4.96 -21.89 18.45
N ALA A 193 -5.91 -20.98 18.34
CA ALA A 193 -6.30 -20.40 17.04
C ALA A 193 -5.14 -19.61 16.41
N LYS A 194 -4.37 -18.88 17.23
CA LYS A 194 -3.16 -18.16 16.79
C LYS A 194 -2.10 -19.13 16.26
N PHE A 195 -1.83 -20.20 17.02
CA PHE A 195 -0.89 -21.25 16.60
C PHE A 195 -1.35 -21.93 15.31
N GLU A 196 -2.61 -22.34 15.20
CA GLU A 196 -3.16 -22.98 14.01
C GLU A 196 -3.09 -22.06 12.77
N ALA A 197 -3.31 -20.75 12.95
CA ALA A 197 -3.19 -19.77 11.87
C ALA A 197 -1.76 -19.68 11.30
N LEU A 198 -0.73 -19.86 12.14
CA LEU A 198 0.68 -19.86 11.71
C LEU A 198 1.12 -21.24 11.21
N GLN A 199 0.81 -22.29 11.97
CA GLN A 199 1.25 -23.66 11.72
C GLN A 199 0.77 -24.20 10.37
N ARG A 200 -0.41 -23.79 9.92
CA ARG A 200 -0.95 -24.22 8.61
C ARG A 200 -0.10 -23.74 7.43
N HIS A 201 0.67 -22.66 7.61
CA HIS A 201 1.52 -22.08 6.57
C HIS A 201 3.00 -22.42 6.77
N PHE A 202 3.41 -22.79 7.99
CA PHE A 202 4.79 -23.14 8.34
C PHE A 202 5.47 -24.14 7.38
N PRO A 203 4.81 -25.22 6.89
CA PRO A 203 5.44 -26.14 5.94
C PRO A 203 5.88 -25.48 4.62
N ARG A 204 5.17 -24.43 4.19
CA ARG A 204 5.37 -23.72 2.92
C ARG A 204 6.23 -22.46 3.05
N ALA A 205 6.50 -22.04 4.28
CA ALA A 205 7.33 -20.88 4.58
C ALA A 205 8.78 -21.12 4.14
N SER A 206 9.45 -20.06 3.70
CA SER A 206 10.89 -20.08 3.40
C SER A 206 11.72 -20.32 4.66
N ASN A 207 13.00 -20.64 4.51
CA ASN A 207 13.91 -20.85 5.66
C ASN A 207 14.11 -19.60 6.51
N GLU A 208 14.01 -18.40 5.92
CA GLU A 208 14.11 -17.14 6.66
C GLU A 208 12.85 -16.86 7.49
N THR A 209 11.71 -17.43 7.10
CA THR A 209 10.41 -17.24 7.77
C THR A 209 10.14 -18.29 8.85
N LYS A 210 10.85 -19.43 8.82
CA LYS A 210 10.73 -20.53 9.79
C LYS A 210 11.56 -20.27 11.05
#